data_AF-A0A8H3P7E3-F1
#
_entry.id   AF-A0A8H3P7E3-F1
#
_cell.length_a   1.000
_cell.length_b   1.000
_cell.length_c   1.000
_cell.angle_alpha   90.00
_cell.angle_beta   90.00
_cell.angle_gamma   90.00
#
_symmetry.space_group_name_H-M   'P 1'
#
loop_
_entity.id
_entity.type
_entity.pdbx_description
1 polymer ?
#
loop_
_entity_poly.entity_id
_entity_poly.type
_entity_poly.pdbx_seq_one_letter_code
_entity_poly.pdbx_strand_id
1 'polypeptide(L)'
;MNKTDSTSDTHPCNQHASVFFRLPREIRDIIYREIFVFPVTVHLAYVGTTRTRKFRSFLCELSEDEQPEKRPQPLCPRCRVNHHRCSPRKGTSDDVVERPSPEAQTQARVLALLQSCRRVYDETVDMLYGENTFYIENPRTLLELPSALSPARLSSFRHLYLESARYGENTPADRLEKWAAVVGVLEQLDGLETLVVILRPMFGLVWEDEELMKPLEAARLPALRVVRDPIIFMAPASSTPRCNLHALR
;
A
#
# COMPACT_ATOMS: atom_id res chain seq x y z
N MET A 1 7.07 31.45 40.42
CA MET A 1 7.23 30.00 40.16
C MET A 1 7.82 29.84 38.78
N ASN A 2 9.12 29.61 38.70
CA ASN A 2 9.84 29.49 37.43
C ASN A 2 9.58 28.12 36.82
N LYS A 3 9.06 28.12 35.60
CA LYS A 3 8.91 26.93 34.76
C LYS A 3 10.31 26.62 34.21
N THR A 4 10.91 25.53 34.67
CA THR A 4 12.11 24.98 34.07
C THR A 4 11.75 24.35 32.73
N ASP A 5 12.08 25.04 31.64
CA ASP A 5 12.15 24.45 30.31
C ASP A 5 13.31 23.45 30.31
N SER A 6 13.00 22.17 30.46
CA SER A 6 13.94 21.09 30.18
C SER A 6 14.00 20.89 28.67
N THR A 7 14.84 21.68 28.00
CA THR A 7 15.30 21.36 26.64
C THR A 7 16.10 20.06 26.73
N SER A 8 15.49 18.94 26.35
CA SER A 8 16.20 17.69 26.20
C SER A 8 17.15 17.80 25.01
N ASP A 9 18.42 18.08 25.27
CA ASP A 9 19.50 18.01 24.28
C ASP A 9 19.55 16.60 23.69
N THR A 10 18.90 16.44 22.54
CA THR A 10 18.85 15.17 21.84
C THR A 10 20.10 15.07 20.99
N HIS A 11 21.24 14.77 21.63
CA HIS A 11 22.48 14.55 20.89
C HIS A 11 22.39 13.24 20.10
N PRO A 12 22.69 13.23 18.79
CA PRO A 12 22.71 12.01 18.02
C PRO A 12 23.78 11.06 18.60
N CYS A 13 23.36 9.86 18.99
CA CYS A 13 24.27 8.85 19.52
C CYS A 13 25.33 8.48 18.46
N ASN A 14 26.58 8.35 18.89
CA ASN A 14 27.66 7.91 18.02
C ASN A 14 27.38 6.47 17.54
N GLN A 15 27.09 6.34 16.24
CA GLN A 15 26.70 5.05 15.65
C GLN A 15 27.85 4.03 15.74
N HIS A 16 29.11 4.44 15.71
CA HIS A 16 30.26 3.52 15.85
C HIS A 16 30.37 2.88 17.23
N ALA A 17 29.69 3.41 18.25
CA ALA A 17 29.67 2.84 19.58
C ALA A 17 28.73 1.62 19.70
N SER A 18 27.78 1.45 18.77
CA SER A 18 26.82 0.34 18.83
C SER A 18 27.48 -0.99 18.47
N VAL A 19 27.28 -2.00 19.33
CA VAL A 19 27.77 -3.37 19.14
C VAL A 19 27.19 -3.98 17.85
N PHE A 20 25.97 -3.61 17.49
CA PHE A 20 25.33 -4.07 16.25
C PHE A 20 26.14 -3.72 15.01
N PHE A 21 26.74 -2.52 14.97
CA PHE A 21 27.56 -2.10 13.82
C PHE A 21 28.99 -2.67 13.83
N ARG A 22 29.35 -3.44 14.86
CA ARG A 22 30.58 -4.26 14.87
C ARG A 22 30.39 -5.60 14.16
N LEU A 23 29.15 -6.03 13.95
CA LEU A 23 28.85 -7.21 13.16
C LEU A 23 29.30 -6.99 11.70
N PRO A 24 29.77 -8.02 10.98
CA PRO A 24 29.95 -7.95 9.53
C PRO A 24 28.68 -7.54 8.80
N ARG A 25 28.83 -6.95 7.61
CA ARG A 25 27.70 -6.43 6.83
C ARG A 25 26.68 -7.53 6.52
N GLU A 26 27.17 -8.72 6.20
CA GLU A 26 26.40 -9.89 5.82
C GLU A 26 25.49 -10.35 6.96
N ILE A 27 25.99 -10.33 8.20
CA ILE A 27 25.20 -10.67 9.39
C ILE A 27 24.14 -9.61 9.65
N ARG A 28 24.47 -8.32 9.46
CA ARG A 28 23.47 -7.26 9.56
C ARG A 28 22.38 -7.40 8.51
N ASP A 29 22.74 -7.74 7.27
CA ASP A 29 21.76 -7.93 6.18
C ASP A 29 20.80 -9.09 6.46
N ILE A 30 21.27 -10.18 7.08
CA ILE A 30 20.38 -11.27 7.55
C ILE A 30 19.38 -10.74 8.58
N ILE A 31 19.85 -9.98 9.56
CA ILE A 31 18.99 -9.39 10.61
C ILE A 31 18.03 -8.37 10.01
N TYR A 32 18.50 -7.55 9.07
CA TYR A 32 17.68 -6.57 8.40
C TYR A 32 16.59 -7.22 7.56
N ARG A 33 16.87 -8.30 6.83
CA ARG A 33 15.82 -9.02 6.09
C ARG A 33 14.70 -9.50 7.00
N GLU A 34 15.04 -10.06 8.16
CA GLU A 34 14.04 -10.50 9.13
C GLU A 34 13.15 -9.36 9.64
N ILE A 35 13.65 -8.13 9.66
CA ILE A 35 12.94 -6.96 10.20
C ILE A 35 12.20 -6.19 9.11
N PHE A 36 12.80 -6.07 7.92
CA PHE A 36 12.38 -5.16 6.85
C PHE A 36 11.75 -5.85 5.66
N VAL A 37 11.89 -7.18 5.53
CA VAL A 37 11.25 -7.95 4.45
C VAL A 37 10.11 -8.77 5.05
N PHE A 38 8.90 -8.41 4.67
CA PHE A 38 7.70 -9.03 5.22
C PHE A 38 7.27 -10.23 4.36
N PRO A 39 6.80 -11.33 5.00
CA PRO A 39 6.32 -12.50 4.26
C PRO A 39 4.94 -12.26 3.60
N VAL A 40 4.34 -11.09 3.82
CA VAL A 40 3.02 -10.71 3.34
C VAL A 40 3.07 -9.32 2.70
N THR A 41 2.07 -9.03 1.88
CA THR A 41 1.93 -7.75 1.20
C THR A 41 1.83 -6.59 2.20
N VAL A 42 2.57 -5.51 1.95
CA VAL A 42 2.56 -4.29 2.76
C VAL A 42 1.56 -3.31 2.15
N HIS A 43 0.52 -2.97 2.89
CA HIS A 43 -0.39 -1.92 2.46
C HIS A 43 0.20 -0.54 2.71
N LEU A 44 -0.01 0.36 1.75
CA LEU A 44 0.30 1.78 1.87
C LEU A 44 -0.98 2.61 1.75
N ALA A 45 -1.17 3.52 2.70
CA ALA A 45 -2.32 4.41 2.70
C ALA A 45 -1.92 5.83 3.13
N TYR A 46 -2.36 6.83 2.37
CA TYR A 46 -2.32 8.23 2.78
C TYR A 46 -3.65 8.58 3.44
N VAL A 47 -3.65 8.64 4.77
CA VAL A 47 -4.88 8.70 5.60
C VAL A 47 -4.71 9.61 6.81
N GLY A 48 -5.82 10.10 7.33
CA GLY A 48 -5.90 11.07 8.42
C GLY A 48 -6.86 12.22 8.07
N THR A 49 -7.11 13.09 9.04
CA THR A 49 -7.91 14.30 8.79
C THR A 49 -7.16 15.22 7.82
N THR A 50 -7.86 16.16 7.17
CA THR A 50 -7.26 17.08 6.18
C THR A 50 -5.96 17.75 6.62
N ARG A 51 -5.80 18.03 7.93
CA ARG A 51 -4.58 18.66 8.49
C ARG A 51 -3.51 17.68 8.99
N THR A 52 -3.81 16.39 9.05
CA THR A 52 -2.95 15.38 9.68
C THR A 52 -2.70 14.15 8.79
N ARG A 53 -3.08 14.23 7.51
CA ARG A 53 -2.82 13.15 6.55
C ARG A 53 -1.33 12.84 6.49
N LYS A 54 -1.02 11.55 6.52
CA LYS A 54 0.34 11.03 6.42
C LYS A 54 0.30 9.62 5.85
N PHE A 55 1.43 9.19 5.32
CA PHE A 55 1.62 7.80 4.96
C PHE A 55 1.57 6.91 6.19
N ARG A 56 0.85 5.80 6.05
CA ARG A 56 0.81 4.70 6.99
C ARG A 56 1.03 3.41 6.23
N SER A 57 1.73 2.48 6.88
CA SER A 57 1.88 1.11 6.43
C SER A 57 1.28 0.14 7.45
N PHE A 58 0.81 -0.99 6.95
CA PHE A 58 0.26 -2.10 7.72
C PHE A 58 0.36 -3.36 6.87
N LEU A 59 0.40 -4.53 7.51
CA LEU A 59 0.52 -5.80 6.80
C LEU A 59 -0.84 -6.32 6.37
N CYS A 60 -0.88 -7.01 5.24
CA CYS A 60 -2.08 -7.67 4.75
C CYS A 60 -2.48 -8.80 5.70
N GLU A 61 -3.77 -8.83 6.05
CA GLU A 61 -4.34 -9.90 6.89
C GLU A 61 -4.91 -11.06 6.06
N LEU A 62 -5.00 -10.90 4.74
CA LEU A 62 -5.52 -11.92 3.84
C LEU A 62 -4.43 -12.92 3.48
N SER A 63 -4.77 -14.21 3.44
CA SER A 63 -3.87 -15.22 2.90
C SER A 63 -3.64 -14.99 1.39
N GLU A 64 -2.55 -15.53 0.83
CA GLU A 64 -2.24 -15.31 -0.59
C GLU A 64 -3.34 -15.82 -1.53
N ASP A 65 -3.99 -16.92 -1.17
CA ASP A 65 -5.11 -17.48 -1.92
C ASP A 65 -6.40 -16.67 -1.76
N GLU A 66 -6.47 -15.74 -0.81
CA GLU A 66 -7.56 -14.78 -0.63
C GLU A 66 -7.34 -13.48 -1.40
N GLN A 67 -6.10 -13.17 -1.77
CA GLN A 67 -5.70 -11.91 -2.41
C GLN A 67 -6.12 -11.87 -3.90
N PRO A 68 -7.03 -10.95 -4.29
CA PRO A 68 -7.47 -10.77 -5.68
C PRO A 68 -6.35 -10.69 -6.73
N GLU A 69 -5.29 -9.99 -6.37
CA GLU A 69 -4.12 -9.69 -7.19
C GLU A 69 -3.11 -10.83 -7.25
N LYS A 70 -3.31 -11.93 -6.52
CA LYS A 70 -2.52 -13.15 -6.64
C LYS A 70 -3.32 -14.30 -7.26
N ARG A 71 -4.64 -14.15 -7.37
CA ARG A 71 -5.51 -15.19 -7.92
C ARG A 71 -5.37 -15.31 -9.45
N PRO A 72 -5.33 -16.55 -9.98
CA PRO A 72 -5.39 -16.81 -11.41
C PRO A 72 -6.82 -16.69 -11.98
N GLN A 73 -7.84 -16.79 -11.12
CA GLN A 73 -9.24 -16.80 -11.52
C GLN A 73 -9.94 -15.48 -11.16
N PRO A 74 -10.97 -15.07 -11.92
CA PRO A 74 -11.76 -13.89 -11.62
C PRO A 74 -12.36 -13.96 -10.22
N LEU A 75 -12.53 -12.78 -9.60
CA LEU A 75 -13.17 -12.69 -8.30
C LEU A 75 -14.59 -13.24 -8.39
N CYS A 76 -14.90 -14.20 -7.52
CA CYS A 76 -16.26 -14.68 -7.39
C CYS A 76 -17.13 -13.49 -6.91
N PRO A 77 -18.21 -13.11 -7.64
CA PRO A 77 -19.05 -11.96 -7.27
C PRO A 77 -19.70 -12.08 -5.88
N ARG A 78 -19.78 -13.30 -5.34
CA ARG A 78 -20.29 -13.59 -3.99
C ARG A 78 -19.21 -13.61 -2.91
N CYS A 79 -17.94 -13.77 -3.28
CA CYS A 79 -16.83 -13.78 -2.32
C CYS A 79 -16.43 -12.33 -2.06
N ARG A 80 -16.89 -11.77 -0.94
CA ARG A 80 -16.55 -10.40 -0.49
C ARG A 80 -15.13 -10.27 0.07
N VAL A 81 -14.25 -11.21 -0.24
CA VAL A 81 -12.87 -11.18 0.26
C VAL A 81 -12.12 -10.15 -0.56
N ASN A 82 -11.89 -9.02 0.07
CA ASN A 82 -11.23 -7.86 -0.48
C ASN A 82 -10.49 -7.19 0.67
N HIS A 83 -9.45 -6.44 0.34
CA HIS A 83 -8.57 -5.73 1.27
C HIS A 83 -9.26 -4.65 2.12
N HIS A 84 -10.58 -4.48 2.01
CA HIS A 84 -11.38 -3.58 2.85
C HIS A 84 -11.20 -3.82 4.36
N ARG A 85 -10.96 -5.08 4.79
CA ARG A 85 -10.69 -5.40 6.20
C ARG A 85 -9.31 -4.96 6.65
N CYS A 86 -8.35 -4.95 5.73
CA CYS A 86 -7.01 -4.44 5.99
C CYS A 86 -7.03 -2.91 6.11
N SER A 87 -7.99 -2.23 5.45
CA SER A 87 -8.02 -0.77 5.38
C SER A 87 -8.15 -0.11 6.76
N PRO A 88 -7.27 0.85 7.11
CA PRO A 88 -7.38 1.59 8.36
C PRO A 88 -8.49 2.64 8.33
N ARG A 89 -9.21 2.78 7.20
CA ARG A 89 -10.16 3.84 6.91
C ARG A 89 -11.52 3.62 7.55
N LYS A 90 -12.14 4.72 7.98
CA LYS A 90 -13.51 4.73 8.47
C LYS A 90 -14.50 4.73 7.31
N GLY A 91 -14.86 3.53 6.85
CA GLY A 91 -15.77 3.34 5.71
C GLY A 91 -15.15 3.92 4.45
N THR A 92 -15.81 4.91 3.84
CA THR A 92 -15.32 5.59 2.63
C THR A 92 -14.45 6.82 2.92
N SER A 93 -14.33 7.24 4.18
CA SER A 93 -13.53 8.43 4.55
C SER A 93 -12.02 8.16 4.45
N ASP A 94 -11.23 9.24 4.33
CA ASP A 94 -9.78 9.22 4.55
C ASP A 94 -9.41 9.15 6.04
N ASP A 95 -10.37 9.34 6.95
CA ASP A 95 -10.16 9.27 8.39
C ASP A 95 -9.85 7.84 8.84
N VAL A 96 -9.05 7.72 9.90
CA VAL A 96 -8.63 6.43 10.46
C VAL A 96 -9.61 5.97 11.54
N VAL A 97 -10.01 4.69 11.53
CA VAL A 97 -11.00 4.11 12.47
C VAL A 97 -10.50 4.18 13.91
N GLU A 98 -9.26 3.78 14.17
CA GLU A 98 -8.69 3.76 15.51
C GLU A 98 -7.16 3.60 15.50
N ARG A 99 -6.55 3.76 16.67
CA ARG A 99 -5.11 3.55 16.88
C ARG A 99 -4.80 2.06 16.71
N PRO A 100 -3.72 1.64 16.03
CA PRO A 100 -3.42 0.22 15.84
C PRO A 100 -3.30 -0.49 17.19
N SER A 101 -3.62 -1.79 17.25
CA SER A 101 -3.40 -2.60 18.45
C SER A 101 -1.92 -2.57 18.85
N PRO A 102 -1.56 -2.86 20.12
CA PRO A 102 -0.17 -2.95 20.54
C PRO A 102 0.67 -3.94 19.70
N GLU A 103 0.08 -5.06 19.24
CA GLU A 103 0.77 -5.99 18.33
C GLU A 103 1.04 -5.33 16.97
N ALA A 104 0.04 -4.67 16.37
CA ALA A 104 0.20 -3.93 15.11
C ALA A 104 1.19 -2.75 15.25
N GLN A 105 1.26 -2.12 16.42
CA GLN A 105 2.26 -1.09 16.73
C GLN A 105 3.68 -1.67 16.79
N THR A 106 3.85 -2.95 17.14
CA THR A 106 5.17 -3.60 17.19
C THR A 106 5.74 -3.76 15.79
N GLN A 107 4.91 -4.07 14.79
CA GLN A 107 5.31 -4.02 13.37
C GLN A 107 5.57 -2.58 12.88
N ALA A 108 4.85 -1.59 13.40
CA ALA A 108 5.14 -0.17 13.13
C ALA A 108 6.47 0.34 13.73
N ARG A 109 7.12 -0.42 14.63
CA ARG A 109 8.46 -0.09 15.15
C ARG A 109 9.55 -0.20 14.10
N VAL A 110 9.30 -0.89 12.99
CA VAL A 110 10.21 -0.96 11.84
C VAL A 110 10.48 0.45 11.29
N LEU A 111 9.45 1.30 11.18
CA LEU A 111 9.63 2.71 10.79
C LEU A 111 10.34 3.53 11.87
N ALA A 112 10.10 3.24 13.15
CA ALA A 112 10.80 3.91 14.24
C ALA A 112 12.32 3.61 14.22
N LEU A 113 12.70 2.38 13.85
CA LEU A 113 14.11 2.00 13.70
C LEU A 113 14.78 2.82 12.59
N LEU A 114 14.14 2.94 11.43
CA LEU A 114 14.60 3.76 10.30
C LEU A 114 14.72 5.24 10.66
N GLN A 115 13.79 5.76 11.47
CA GLN A 115 13.80 7.15 11.93
C GLN A 115 14.86 7.42 13.01
N SER A 116 15.28 6.38 13.75
CA SER A 116 16.24 6.52 14.85
C SER A 116 17.71 6.43 14.42
N CYS A 117 18.02 5.75 13.31
CA CYS A 117 19.38 5.49 12.91
C CYS A 117 19.61 5.66 11.40
N ARG A 118 20.32 6.73 11.03
CA ARG A 118 20.66 7.04 9.64
C ARG A 118 21.39 5.90 8.94
N ARG A 119 22.33 5.22 9.60
CA ARG A 119 23.03 4.08 8.98
C ARG A 119 22.11 2.89 8.76
N VAL A 120 21.19 2.59 9.69
CA VAL A 120 20.19 1.53 9.41
C VAL A 120 19.37 1.94 8.20
N TYR A 121 18.89 3.18 8.14
CA TYR A 121 18.16 3.68 6.98
C TYR A 121 18.95 3.50 5.67
N ASP A 122 20.18 3.99 5.61
CA ASP A 122 21.04 3.91 4.42
C ASP A 122 21.35 2.46 4.04
N GLU A 123 21.53 1.56 5.02
CA GLU A 123 21.83 0.14 4.76
C GLU A 123 20.60 -0.67 4.33
N THR A 124 19.37 -0.23 4.62
CA THR A 124 18.14 -1.05 4.49
C THR A 124 17.06 -0.48 3.59
N VAL A 125 17.12 0.80 3.23
CA VAL A 125 16.06 1.44 2.45
C VAL A 125 15.84 0.78 1.08
N ASP A 126 16.90 0.32 0.42
CA ASP A 126 16.80 -0.39 -0.85
C ASP A 126 16.12 -1.76 -0.69
N MET A 127 16.41 -2.46 0.41
CA MET A 127 15.75 -3.73 0.77
C MET A 127 14.27 -3.53 1.10
N LEU A 128 13.95 -2.48 1.86
CA LEU A 128 12.56 -2.17 2.24
C LEU A 128 11.66 -1.96 1.02
N TYR A 129 12.10 -1.18 0.03
CA TYR A 129 11.28 -0.91 -1.16
C TYR A 129 11.47 -1.95 -2.26
N GLY A 130 12.64 -2.58 -2.31
CA GLY A 130 13.03 -3.50 -3.38
C GLY A 130 12.56 -4.93 -3.18
N GLU A 131 12.56 -5.44 -1.94
CA GLU A 131 12.23 -6.85 -1.65
C GLU A 131 10.78 -7.04 -1.20
N ASN A 132 10.05 -5.96 -0.88
CA ASN A 132 8.65 -6.05 -0.45
C ASN A 132 7.66 -5.83 -1.60
N THR A 133 6.48 -6.43 -1.44
CA THR A 133 5.33 -6.17 -2.29
C THR A 133 4.39 -5.18 -1.63
N PHE A 134 3.99 -4.14 -2.36
CA PHE A 134 3.12 -3.09 -1.84
C PHE A 134 1.71 -3.15 -2.42
N TYR A 135 0.71 -2.83 -1.59
CA TYR A 135 -0.69 -2.71 -2.01
C TYR A 135 -1.23 -1.32 -1.70
N ILE A 136 -1.82 -0.68 -2.71
CA ILE A 136 -2.49 0.62 -2.59
C ILE A 136 -3.97 0.46 -2.92
N GLU A 137 -4.81 0.51 -1.89
CA GLU A 137 -6.28 0.43 -2.04
C GLU A 137 -6.85 1.72 -2.64
N ASN A 138 -6.41 2.88 -2.16
CA ASN A 138 -6.89 4.16 -2.68
C ASN A 138 -5.83 4.75 -3.62
N PRO A 139 -6.10 4.85 -4.94
CA PRO A 139 -5.11 5.30 -5.91
C PRO A 139 -4.62 6.73 -5.68
N ARG A 140 -5.40 7.58 -4.96
CA ARG A 140 -4.93 8.91 -4.56
C ARG A 140 -3.70 8.87 -3.66
N THR A 141 -3.47 7.77 -2.94
CA THR A 141 -2.23 7.56 -2.17
C THR A 141 -0.99 7.63 -3.07
N LEU A 142 -1.12 7.17 -4.33
CA LEU A 142 -0.01 7.19 -5.27
C LEU A 142 0.36 8.61 -5.70
N LEU A 143 -0.61 9.52 -5.83
CA LEU A 143 -0.37 10.93 -6.18
C LEU A 143 0.51 11.65 -5.16
N GLU A 144 0.52 11.18 -3.91
CA GLU A 144 1.29 11.77 -2.82
C GLU A 144 2.71 11.19 -2.70
N LEU A 145 3.02 10.08 -3.39
CA LEU A 145 4.35 9.46 -3.29
C LEU A 145 5.47 10.36 -3.84
N PRO A 146 5.32 11.04 -4.99
CA PRO A 146 6.39 11.89 -5.53
C PRO A 146 6.79 13.07 -4.65
N SER A 147 5.88 13.55 -3.79
CA SER A 147 6.19 14.62 -2.82
C SER A 147 6.84 14.07 -1.54
N ALA A 148 6.62 12.80 -1.22
CA ALA A 148 7.12 12.17 0.00
C ALA A 148 8.46 11.43 -0.19
N LEU A 149 8.79 11.01 -1.42
CA LEU A 149 9.97 10.21 -1.73
C LEU A 149 10.78 10.85 -2.86
N SER A 150 12.11 10.75 -2.78
CA SER A 150 12.99 11.16 -3.88
C SER A 150 12.82 10.25 -5.11
N PRO A 151 13.15 10.70 -6.33
CA PRO A 151 13.08 9.87 -7.54
C PRO A 151 13.79 8.52 -7.41
N ALA A 152 15.03 8.50 -6.89
CA ALA A 152 15.77 7.26 -6.66
C ALA A 152 15.05 6.26 -5.73
N ARG A 153 14.19 6.74 -4.84
CA ARG A 153 13.39 5.92 -3.92
C ARG A 153 12.12 5.42 -4.61
N LEU A 154 11.49 6.24 -5.44
CA LEU A 154 10.39 5.80 -6.30
C LEU A 154 10.83 4.66 -7.23
N SER A 155 12.01 4.78 -7.84
CA SER A 155 12.63 3.75 -8.68
C SER A 155 13.03 2.46 -7.95
N SER A 156 12.99 2.45 -6.61
CA SER A 156 13.34 1.25 -5.82
C SER A 156 12.18 0.29 -5.62
N PHE A 157 10.94 0.69 -5.91
CA PHE A 157 9.77 -0.19 -5.86
C PHE A 157 9.84 -1.24 -6.97
N ARG A 158 9.74 -2.52 -6.61
CA ARG A 158 9.72 -3.64 -7.59
C ARG A 158 8.34 -4.23 -7.81
N HIS A 159 7.55 -4.38 -6.75
CA HIS A 159 6.25 -5.06 -6.83
C HIS A 159 5.15 -4.19 -6.25
N LEU A 160 4.18 -3.81 -7.08
CA LEU A 160 3.07 -2.94 -6.71
C LEU A 160 1.73 -3.49 -7.18
N TYR A 161 0.76 -3.47 -6.27
CA TYR A 161 -0.64 -3.73 -6.52
C TYR A 161 -1.45 -2.48 -6.25
N LEU A 162 -2.36 -2.13 -7.17
CA LEU A 162 -3.11 -0.88 -7.14
C LEU A 162 -4.58 -1.14 -7.49
N GLU A 163 -5.52 -0.59 -6.73
CA GLU A 163 -6.91 -0.51 -7.17
C GLU A 163 -7.17 0.74 -8.01
N SER A 164 -8.05 0.62 -9.00
CA SER A 164 -8.61 1.77 -9.69
C SER A 164 -9.46 2.63 -8.75
N ALA A 165 -9.76 3.86 -9.17
CA ALA A 165 -10.55 4.78 -8.36
C ALA A 165 -11.91 4.17 -7.99
N ARG A 166 -12.17 3.97 -6.70
CA ARG A 166 -13.52 3.63 -6.22
C ARG A 166 -14.41 4.86 -6.31
N TYR A 167 -15.65 4.63 -6.71
CA TYR A 167 -16.61 5.68 -6.93
C TYR A 167 -17.25 6.04 -5.59
N GLY A 168 -17.05 7.28 -5.14
CA GLY A 168 -17.61 7.74 -3.86
C GLY A 168 -17.65 9.24 -3.69
N GLU A 169 -16.75 10.00 -4.32
CA GLU A 169 -16.73 11.46 -4.21
C GLU A 169 -16.25 12.08 -5.53
N ASN A 170 -17.03 13.03 -6.06
CA ASN A 170 -16.86 13.79 -7.32
C ASN A 170 -17.52 13.19 -8.59
N THR A 171 -17.71 14.07 -9.57
CA THR A 171 -18.33 13.75 -10.88
C THR A 171 -17.50 12.72 -11.66
N PRO A 172 -18.09 11.99 -12.64
CA PRO A 172 -17.35 11.07 -13.50
C PRO A 172 -16.07 11.65 -14.14
N ALA A 173 -16.12 12.90 -14.59
CA ALA A 173 -14.99 13.55 -15.26
C ALA A 173 -13.78 13.75 -14.33
N ASP A 174 -13.99 14.33 -13.14
CA ASP A 174 -12.93 14.56 -12.15
C ASP A 174 -12.24 13.26 -11.71
N ARG A 175 -12.94 12.12 -11.82
CA ARG A 175 -12.42 10.81 -11.45
C ARG A 175 -11.48 10.27 -12.51
N LEU A 176 -11.85 10.37 -13.79
CA LEU A 176 -11.03 9.92 -14.90
C LEU A 176 -9.76 10.78 -15.04
N GLU A 177 -9.87 12.09 -14.83
CA GLU A 177 -8.71 12.98 -14.81
C GLU A 177 -7.73 12.60 -13.69
N LYS A 178 -8.22 12.39 -12.47
CA LYS A 178 -7.39 11.94 -11.34
C LYS A 178 -6.79 10.56 -11.59
N TRP A 179 -7.53 9.65 -12.24
CA TRP A 179 -7.01 8.34 -12.61
C TRP A 179 -5.88 8.44 -13.64
N ALA A 180 -6.03 9.27 -14.67
CA ALA A 180 -4.96 9.54 -15.61
C ALA A 180 -3.72 10.12 -14.92
N ALA A 181 -3.90 11.03 -13.94
CA ALA A 181 -2.79 11.54 -13.14
C ALA A 181 -2.11 10.44 -12.31
N VAL A 182 -2.86 9.50 -11.73
CA VAL A 182 -2.32 8.33 -11.01
C VAL A 182 -1.48 7.48 -11.95
N VAL A 183 -1.98 7.21 -13.15
CA VAL A 183 -1.24 6.44 -14.16
C VAL A 183 0.05 7.15 -14.57
N GLY A 184 0.02 8.48 -14.70
CA GLY A 184 1.25 9.27 -14.95
C GLY A 184 2.28 9.20 -13.81
N VAL A 185 1.88 8.89 -12.58
CA VAL A 185 2.81 8.60 -11.48
C VAL A 185 3.37 7.18 -11.59
N LEU A 186 2.59 6.20 -12.06
CA LEU A 186 3.10 4.85 -12.29
C LEU A 186 4.24 4.83 -13.32
N GLU A 187 4.20 5.70 -14.32
CA GLU A 187 5.30 5.84 -15.29
C GLU A 187 6.61 6.36 -14.67
N GLN A 188 6.54 7.01 -13.50
CA GLN A 188 7.73 7.45 -12.75
C GLN A 188 8.33 6.33 -11.89
N LEU A 189 7.61 5.21 -11.72
CA LEU A 189 8.10 4.01 -11.04
C LEU A 189 8.81 3.10 -12.05
N ASP A 190 9.89 3.62 -12.65
CA ASP A 190 10.68 2.95 -13.70
C ASP A 190 11.37 1.64 -13.24
N GLY A 191 11.43 1.41 -11.93
CA GLY A 191 11.95 0.19 -11.33
C GLY A 191 10.98 -0.98 -11.23
N LEU A 192 9.70 -0.82 -11.58
CA LEU A 192 8.70 -1.87 -11.40
C LEU A 192 9.00 -3.12 -12.24
N GLU A 193 9.06 -4.25 -11.55
CA GLU A 193 9.15 -5.60 -12.13
C GLU A 193 7.78 -6.28 -12.19
N THR A 194 6.86 -5.87 -11.32
CA THR A 194 5.49 -6.40 -11.29
C THR A 194 4.51 -5.29 -10.93
N LEU A 195 3.53 -5.07 -11.81
CA LEU A 195 2.42 -4.16 -11.57
C LEU A 195 1.12 -4.91 -11.78
N VAL A 196 0.28 -4.99 -10.75
CA VAL A 196 -1.10 -5.48 -10.89
C VAL A 196 -2.08 -4.36 -10.61
N VAL A 197 -2.92 -4.02 -11.60
CA VAL A 197 -4.01 -3.07 -11.42
C VAL A 197 -5.33 -3.82 -11.33
N ILE A 198 -6.05 -3.63 -10.22
CA ILE A 198 -7.40 -4.15 -10.00
C ILE A 198 -8.40 -3.08 -10.44
N LEU A 199 -9.07 -3.31 -11.57
CA LEU A 199 -10.15 -2.46 -12.04
C LEU A 199 -11.44 -2.77 -11.28
N ARG A 200 -12.02 -1.71 -10.70
CA ARG A 200 -13.29 -1.70 -9.97
C ARG A 200 -14.25 -0.67 -10.57
N PRO A 201 -14.91 -0.96 -11.70
CA PRO A 201 -15.95 -0.10 -12.27
C PRO A 201 -17.15 0.02 -11.31
N MET A 202 -17.83 1.17 -11.26
CA MET A 202 -18.92 1.46 -10.29
C MET A 202 -20.11 0.55 -10.47
N PHE A 203 -20.51 0.45 -11.73
CA PHE A 203 -21.72 -0.18 -12.19
C PHE A 203 -21.39 -1.38 -13.08
N GLY A 204 -20.10 -1.68 -13.30
CA GLY A 204 -19.65 -2.74 -14.19
C GLY A 204 -20.01 -2.48 -15.65
N LEU A 205 -20.22 -1.21 -16.02
CA LEU A 205 -20.58 -0.86 -17.39
C LEU A 205 -19.34 -0.91 -18.28
N VAL A 206 -19.53 -1.34 -19.54
CA VAL A 206 -18.43 -1.51 -20.51
C VAL A 206 -17.65 -0.21 -20.68
N TRP A 207 -18.36 0.93 -20.80
CA TRP A 207 -17.71 2.24 -20.95
C TRP A 207 -16.88 2.62 -19.71
N GLU A 208 -17.21 2.16 -18.51
CA GLU A 208 -16.40 2.43 -17.32
C GLU A 208 -15.06 1.67 -17.38
N ASP A 209 -15.10 0.42 -17.83
CA ASP A 209 -13.89 -0.38 -18.03
C ASP A 209 -13.01 0.25 -19.10
N GLU A 210 -13.59 0.62 -20.25
CA GLU A 210 -12.88 1.27 -21.35
C GLU A 210 -12.23 2.58 -20.90
N GLU A 211 -12.94 3.46 -20.19
CA GLU A 211 -12.38 4.73 -19.71
C GLU A 211 -11.28 4.54 -18.65
N LEU A 212 -11.37 3.52 -17.80
CA LEU A 212 -10.31 3.18 -16.84
C LEU A 212 -9.10 2.53 -17.50
N MET A 213 -9.30 1.77 -18.59
CA MET A 213 -8.23 1.13 -19.35
C MET A 213 -7.45 2.12 -20.21
N LYS A 214 -8.10 3.12 -20.81
CA LYS A 214 -7.48 4.08 -21.73
C LYS A 214 -6.15 4.67 -21.23
N PRO A 215 -6.04 5.21 -19.99
CA PRO A 215 -4.76 5.72 -19.51
C PRO A 215 -3.70 4.64 -19.34
N LEU A 216 -4.08 3.42 -18.92
CA LEU A 216 -3.15 2.31 -18.73
C LEU A 216 -2.59 1.81 -20.07
N GLU A 217 -3.41 1.77 -21.11
CA GLU A 217 -3.01 1.35 -22.47
C GLU A 217 -2.12 2.40 -23.15
N ALA A 218 -2.36 3.68 -22.86
CA ALA A 218 -1.54 4.78 -23.38
C ALA A 218 -0.18 4.90 -22.66
N ALA A 219 -0.10 4.45 -21.42
CA ALA A 219 1.09 4.56 -20.59
C ALA A 219 2.11 3.44 -20.87
N ARG A 220 3.40 3.74 -20.71
CA ARG A 220 4.48 2.76 -20.89
C ARG A 220 4.78 2.05 -19.58
N LEU A 221 3.88 1.17 -19.18
CA LEU A 221 3.98 0.44 -17.92
C LEU A 221 4.58 -0.97 -18.13
N PRO A 222 5.82 -1.23 -17.69
CA PRO A 222 6.40 -2.57 -17.78
C PRO A 222 5.65 -3.54 -16.85
N ALA A 223 5.49 -4.79 -17.30
CA ALA A 223 4.91 -5.88 -16.50
C ALA A 223 3.51 -5.62 -15.89
N LEU A 224 2.69 -4.81 -16.59
CA LEU A 224 1.30 -4.57 -16.20
C LEU A 224 0.43 -5.83 -16.39
N ARG A 225 -0.22 -6.26 -15.32
CA ARG A 225 -1.31 -7.24 -15.32
C ARG A 225 -2.58 -6.57 -14.83
N VAL A 226 -3.67 -6.67 -15.59
CA VAL A 226 -4.96 -6.12 -15.19
C VAL A 226 -5.86 -7.22 -14.67
N VAL A 227 -6.41 -7.02 -13.47
CA VAL A 227 -7.46 -7.86 -12.88
C VAL A 227 -8.75 -7.06 -12.88
N ARG A 228 -9.83 -7.64 -13.39
CA ARG A 228 -11.15 -7.01 -13.31
C ARG A 228 -11.92 -7.61 -12.15
N ASP A 229 -12.36 -6.74 -11.24
CA ASP A 229 -13.35 -7.08 -10.23
C ASP A 229 -14.73 -6.59 -10.69
N PRO A 230 -15.56 -7.46 -11.29
CA PRO A 230 -16.89 -7.05 -11.70
C PRO A 230 -17.73 -6.75 -10.44
N ILE A 231 -18.01 -5.48 -10.18
CA ILE A 231 -19.07 -5.10 -9.25
C ILE A 231 -20.39 -5.57 -9.88
N ILE A 232 -20.87 -6.74 -9.48
CA ILE A 232 -22.21 -7.19 -9.84
C ILE A 232 -23.19 -6.65 -8.81
N PHE A 233 -23.95 -5.65 -9.26
CA PHE A 233 -25.19 -5.06 -8.77
C PHE A 233 -25.81 -5.49 -7.42
N MET A 234 -26.35 -4.47 -6.75
CA MET A 234 -27.27 -4.48 -5.62
C MET A 234 -28.33 -5.61 -5.69
N ALA A 235 -28.04 -6.77 -5.11
CA ALA A 235 -29.11 -7.66 -4.66
C ALA A 235 -29.65 -7.13 -3.33
N PRO A 236 -30.98 -7.09 -3.12
CA PRO A 236 -31.55 -6.70 -1.83
C PRO A 236 -31.00 -7.63 -0.74
N ALA A 237 -30.84 -7.08 0.46
CA ALA A 237 -30.40 -7.79 1.65
C ALA A 237 -31.38 -8.92 2.04
N SER A 238 -31.35 -10.06 1.35
CA SER A 238 -32.11 -11.25 1.75
C SER A 238 -31.63 -12.59 1.19
N SER A 239 -30.54 -12.66 0.41
CA SER A 239 -29.94 -13.97 0.09
C SER A 239 -28.42 -13.92 0.18
N THR A 240 -27.89 -14.60 1.20
CA THR A 240 -26.49 -14.99 1.26
C THR A 240 -26.39 -16.46 0.82
N PRO A 241 -26.02 -16.76 -0.43
CA PRO A 241 -25.51 -18.07 -0.76
C PRO A 241 -24.09 -18.14 -0.23
N ARG A 242 -23.85 -18.97 0.78
CA ARG A 242 -22.50 -19.36 1.22
C ARG A 242 -21.74 -19.88 -0.01
N CYS A 243 -20.64 -19.24 -0.35
CA CYS A 243 -19.80 -19.70 -1.46
C CYS A 243 -19.00 -20.93 -0.97
N ASN A 244 -19.37 -22.12 -1.43
CA ASN A 244 -18.71 -23.38 -1.05
C ASN A 244 -17.34 -23.61 -1.72
N LEU A 245 -16.76 -22.60 -2.39
CA LEU A 245 -15.43 -22.72 -3.01
C LEU A 245 -14.30 -22.89 -1.98
N HIS A 246 -14.53 -22.56 -0.71
CA HIS A 246 -13.61 -22.83 0.41
C HIS A 246 -13.95 -24.12 1.19
N ALA A 247 -14.96 -24.89 0.78
CA ALA A 247 -15.38 -26.14 1.46
C ALA A 247 -14.73 -27.41 0.87
N LEU A 248 -13.81 -27.26 -0.08
CA LEU A 248 -13.05 -28.35 -0.69
C LEU A 248 -11.54 -28.06 -0.59
N ARG A 249 -11.03 -27.85 0.63
CA ARG A 249 -9.65 -28.14 1.02
C ARG A 249 -9.62 -28.55 2.49
#